data_AF-A0A345CNR8-F1
#
_entry.id   AF-A0A345CNR8-F1
#
_cell.length_a   1.000
_cell.length_b   1.000
_cell.length_c   1.000
_cell.angle_alpha   90.00
_cell.angle_beta   90.00
_cell.angle_gamma   90.00
#
_symmetry.space_group_name_H-M   'P 1'
#
loop_
_entity.id
_entity.type
_entity.pdbx_description
1 polymer ?
#
loop_
_entity_poly.entity_id
_entity_poly.type
_entity_poly.pdbx_seq_one_letter_code
_entity_poly.pdbx_strand_id
1 'polypeptide(L)'
;MIQRLFRLPIQRFKLVPFDQWKENVGWVIEVLGKSFNLFFVSNKFTIIASVIVWVLVWLYSLRLCASQGKNAIFVSLFSFLTVTGIISSFIISYDLPADISARFFINIICFVVITSALGYSFSRNPLILMVLALYIASSAYSYSIIKTPLYDQEEQTKNFVTFLKKHNLHFGYGDYWKYSNSVNWLSSGSIHISPVIFDESDYHIQFDNVRVQTMKSWLTESYVKTSPDRQFVAIPGIESEASANSRIDAIRKQLGNPDETLIFQDLTLFVYNHRIPLQ
;
A
#
# COMPACT_ATOMS: atom_id res chain seq x y z
N MET A 1 -13.02 0.85 21.13
CA MET A 1 -14.20 0.34 21.88
C MET A 1 -15.10 -0.53 21.00
N ILE A 2 -15.50 -0.07 19.81
CA ILE A 2 -16.27 -0.87 18.83
C ILE A 2 -15.50 -2.11 18.34
N GLN A 3 -14.20 -2.00 18.03
CA GLN A 3 -13.39 -3.14 17.56
C GLN A 3 -13.30 -4.30 18.58
N ARG A 4 -13.22 -3.98 19.89
CA ARG A 4 -13.26 -4.98 20.96
C ARG A 4 -14.61 -5.69 21.06
N LEU A 5 -15.70 -4.97 20.81
CA LEU A 5 -17.05 -5.53 20.81
C LEU A 5 -17.23 -6.58 19.70
N PHE A 6 -16.63 -6.34 18.53
CA PHE A 6 -16.72 -7.22 17.37
C PHE A 6 -15.55 -8.20 17.22
N ARG A 7 -14.65 -8.29 18.22
CA ARG A 7 -13.41 -9.09 18.17
C ARG A 7 -12.57 -8.81 16.90
N LEU A 8 -12.66 -7.60 16.37
CA LEU A 8 -11.87 -7.21 15.20
C LEU A 8 -10.40 -7.04 15.62
N PRO A 9 -9.44 -7.48 14.81
CA PRO A 9 -8.02 -7.29 15.09
C PRO A 9 -7.75 -5.80 15.32
N ILE A 10 -7.15 -5.51 16.48
CA ILE A 10 -6.81 -4.13 16.87
C ILE A 10 -5.40 -3.87 16.37
N GLN A 11 -5.28 -3.13 15.27
CA GLN A 11 -4.00 -2.53 14.93
C GLN A 11 -3.71 -1.45 15.97
N ARG A 12 -2.86 -1.78 16.95
CA ARG A 12 -2.53 -0.86 18.04
C ARG A 12 -1.71 0.28 17.46
N PHE A 13 -2.19 1.49 17.69
CA PHE A 13 -1.36 2.68 17.47
C PHE A 13 -0.17 2.60 18.41
N LYS A 14 1.03 2.45 17.85
CA LYS A 14 2.27 2.40 18.60
C LYS A 14 2.92 3.77 18.53
N LEU A 15 3.21 4.35 19.69
CA LEU A 15 4.01 5.57 19.76
C LEU A 15 5.47 5.21 19.66
N VAL A 16 6.18 5.87 18.75
CA VAL A 16 7.62 5.68 18.58
C VAL A 16 8.40 6.59 19.53
N PRO A 17 9.64 6.22 19.93
CA PRO A 17 10.49 7.07 20.77
C PRO A 17 10.74 8.44 20.15
N PHE A 18 10.99 9.46 20.98
CA PHE A 18 11.23 10.84 20.52
C PHE A 18 12.39 10.95 19.53
N ASP A 19 13.44 10.14 19.66
CA ASP A 19 14.58 10.15 18.75
C ASP A 19 14.16 9.80 17.31
N GLN A 20 13.20 8.88 17.16
CA GLN A 20 12.62 8.49 15.87
C GLN A 20 11.80 9.61 15.23
N TRP A 21 11.26 10.56 16.01
CA TRP A 21 10.44 11.64 15.47
C TRP A 21 11.26 12.53 14.54
N LYS A 22 12.54 12.76 14.88
CA LYS A 22 13.46 13.56 14.06
C LYS A 22 13.72 12.88 12.71
N GLU A 23 13.93 11.58 12.72
CA GLU A 23 14.10 10.79 11.49
C GLU A 23 12.82 10.84 10.64
N ASN A 24 11.66 10.64 11.27
CA ASN A 24 10.37 10.68 10.59
C ASN A 24 10.07 12.06 9.99
N VAL A 25 10.47 13.15 10.64
CA VAL A 25 10.40 14.51 10.07
C VAL A 25 11.27 14.60 8.81
N GLY A 26 12.49 14.05 8.85
CA GLY A 26 13.36 13.95 7.68
C GLY A 26 12.68 13.23 6.52
N TRP A 27 12.05 12.09 6.80
CA TRP A 27 11.26 11.33 5.82
C TRP A 27 10.08 12.09 5.26
N VAL A 28 9.31 12.81 6.09
CA VAL A 28 8.21 13.66 5.63
C VAL A 28 8.73 14.70 4.64
N ILE A 29 9.84 15.38 4.95
CA ILE A 29 10.45 16.38 4.07
C ILE A 29 10.91 15.74 2.76
N GLU A 30 11.53 14.56 2.82
CA GLU A 30 12.01 13.87 1.63
C GLU A 30 10.87 13.40 0.73
N VAL A 31 9.84 12.74 1.29
CA VAL A 31 8.68 12.24 0.55
C VAL A 31 7.88 13.39 -0.04
N LEU A 32 7.55 14.40 0.76
CA LEU A 32 6.80 15.56 0.28
C LEU A 32 7.63 16.37 -0.71
N GLY A 33 8.92 16.58 -0.48
CA GLY A 33 9.76 17.37 -1.37
C GLY A 33 10.01 16.71 -2.72
N LYS A 34 10.11 15.37 -2.77
CA LYS A 34 10.11 14.62 -4.04
C LYS A 34 8.74 14.70 -4.72
N SER A 35 7.66 14.56 -3.96
CA SER A 35 6.29 14.57 -4.48
C SER A 35 5.82 15.94 -4.99
N PHE A 36 6.33 17.01 -4.40
CA PHE A 36 6.02 18.40 -4.71
C PHE A 36 7.17 19.12 -5.42
N ASN A 37 8.12 18.38 -6.00
CA ASN A 37 9.32 18.97 -6.58
C ASN A 37 8.95 20.04 -7.61
N LEU A 38 9.47 21.25 -7.45
CA LEU A 38 9.25 22.37 -8.38
C LEU A 38 10.37 22.47 -9.43
N PHE A 39 11.40 21.64 -9.29
CA PHE A 39 12.61 21.70 -10.11
C PHE A 39 12.71 20.46 -11.01
N PHE A 40 13.42 20.60 -12.12
CA PHE A 40 13.71 19.52 -13.09
C PHE A 40 14.93 18.67 -12.71
N VAL A 41 15.43 18.85 -11.48
CA VAL A 41 16.54 18.09 -10.89
C VAL A 41 16.14 17.66 -9.48
N SER A 42 16.65 16.52 -9.03
CA SER A 42 16.38 15.98 -7.70
C SER A 42 17.66 15.94 -6.88
N ASN A 43 17.89 16.98 -6.09
CA ASN A 43 18.92 17.03 -5.07
C ASN A 43 18.35 17.54 -3.72
N LYS A 44 19.11 17.37 -2.64
CA LYS A 44 18.69 17.72 -1.27
C LYS A 44 18.21 19.18 -1.16
N PHE A 45 18.87 20.11 -1.84
CA PHE A 45 18.48 21.53 -1.81
C PHE A 45 17.15 21.77 -2.53
N THR A 46 16.96 21.20 -3.72
CA THR A 46 15.71 21.34 -4.49
C THR A 46 14.51 20.72 -3.79
N ILE A 47 14.71 19.60 -3.07
CA ILE A 47 13.67 18.95 -2.25
C ILE A 47 13.24 19.90 -1.12
N ILE A 48 14.20 20.40 -0.34
CA ILE A 48 13.92 21.32 0.78
C ILE A 48 13.27 22.61 0.28
N ALA A 49 13.81 23.21 -0.78
CA ALA A 49 13.27 24.44 -1.36
C ALA A 49 11.82 24.25 -1.84
N SER A 50 11.52 23.12 -2.51
CA SER A 50 10.15 22.82 -2.96
C SER A 50 9.18 22.71 -1.79
N VAL A 51 9.56 22.03 -0.71
CA VAL A 51 8.73 21.94 0.51
C VAL A 51 8.48 23.31 1.11
N ILE A 52 9.51 24.15 1.25
CA ILE A 52 9.38 25.50 1.81
C ILE A 52 8.41 26.34 0.97
N VAL A 53 8.58 26.37 -0.35
CA VAL A 53 7.71 27.13 -1.25
C VAL A 53 6.27 26.65 -1.15
N TRP A 54 6.03 25.34 -1.16
CA TRP A 54 4.69 24.78 -1.03
C TRP A 54 4.04 25.05 0.31
N VAL A 55 4.78 24.97 1.42
CA VAL A 55 4.27 25.33 2.75
C VAL A 55 3.84 26.79 2.77
N LEU A 56 4.64 27.70 2.22
CA LEU A 56 4.31 29.13 2.16
C LEU A 56 3.06 29.39 1.30
N VAL A 57 2.99 28.81 0.10
CA VAL A 57 1.84 28.93 -0.81
C VAL A 57 0.58 28.35 -0.18
N TRP A 58 0.70 27.19 0.47
CA TRP A 58 -0.42 26.52 1.12
C TRP A 58 -0.95 27.30 2.31
N LEU A 59 -0.08 27.78 3.22
CA LEU A 59 -0.48 28.60 4.37
C LEU A 59 -1.11 29.93 3.92
N TYR A 60 -0.56 30.56 2.88
CA TYR A 60 -1.14 31.76 2.29
C TYR A 60 -2.53 31.48 1.71
N SER A 61 -2.69 30.36 1.00
CA SER A 61 -3.98 29.95 0.41
C SER A 61 -5.02 29.58 1.47
N LEU A 62 -4.61 28.91 2.57
CA LEU A 62 -5.46 28.63 3.73
C LEU A 62 -6.00 29.92 4.34
N ARG A 63 -5.13 30.92 4.55
CA ARG A 63 -5.51 32.25 5.05
C ARG A 63 -6.51 32.94 4.11
N LEU A 64 -6.24 32.92 2.81
CA LEU A 64 -7.13 33.51 1.80
C LEU A 64 -8.51 32.85 1.81
N CYS A 65 -8.58 31.52 1.93
CA CYS A 65 -9.85 30.79 1.97
C CYS A 65 -10.60 31.02 3.29
N ALA A 66 -9.88 31.20 4.40
CA ALA A 66 -10.47 31.44 5.72
C ALA A 66 -11.18 32.80 5.84
N SER A 67 -10.87 33.78 4.97
CA SER A 67 -11.49 35.10 4.97
C SER A 67 -12.66 35.25 3.99
N GLN A 68 -13.13 34.17 3.37
CA GLN A 68 -14.21 34.21 2.37
C GLN A 68 -15.56 33.79 2.96
N GLY A 69 -16.16 32.72 2.45
CA GLY A 69 -17.45 32.18 2.89
C GLY A 69 -17.34 30.81 3.56
N LYS A 70 -18.46 30.35 4.15
CA LYS A 70 -18.55 29.11 4.94
C LYS A 70 -17.97 27.87 4.21
N ASN A 71 -18.23 27.73 2.92
CA ASN A 71 -17.74 26.61 2.12
C ASN A 71 -16.20 26.63 1.97
N ALA A 72 -15.62 27.81 1.72
CA ALA A 72 -14.17 27.96 1.60
C ALA A 72 -13.46 27.77 2.96
N ILE A 73 -14.08 28.23 4.04
CA ILE A 73 -13.61 27.98 5.41
C ILE A 73 -13.61 26.48 5.71
N PHE A 74 -14.69 25.77 5.37
CA PHE A 74 -14.78 24.33 5.56
C PHE A 74 -13.65 23.60 4.82
N VAL A 75 -13.45 23.90 3.53
CA VAL A 75 -12.37 23.29 2.73
C VAL A 75 -11.00 23.61 3.34
N SER A 76 -10.76 24.86 3.74
CA SER A 76 -9.51 25.29 4.35
C SER A 76 -9.20 24.52 5.64
N LEU A 77 -10.15 24.48 6.57
CA LEU A 77 -9.99 23.78 7.85
C LEU A 77 -9.88 22.27 7.65
N PHE A 78 -10.70 21.68 6.79
CA PHE A 78 -10.66 20.24 6.50
C PHE A 78 -9.31 19.84 5.89
N SER A 79 -8.81 20.59 4.90
CA SER A 79 -7.49 20.38 4.32
C SER A 79 -6.38 20.53 5.37
N PHE A 80 -6.43 21.59 6.20
CA PHE A 80 -5.43 21.81 7.25
C PHE A 80 -5.39 20.66 8.26
N LEU A 81 -6.54 20.27 8.81
CA LEU A 81 -6.63 19.18 9.78
C LEU A 81 -6.23 17.84 9.18
N THR A 82 -6.56 17.59 7.91
CA THR A 82 -6.19 16.35 7.23
C THR A 82 -4.68 16.28 6.99
N VAL A 83 -4.08 17.34 6.43
CA VAL A 83 -2.63 17.38 6.18
C VAL A 83 -1.84 17.28 7.49
N THR A 84 -2.21 18.06 8.51
CA THR A 84 -1.54 18.00 9.81
C THR A 84 -1.77 16.68 10.53
N GLY A 85 -2.96 16.09 10.42
CA GLY A 85 -3.28 14.76 10.97
C GLY A 85 -2.44 13.64 10.35
N ILE A 86 -2.28 13.64 9.02
CA ILE A 86 -1.44 12.64 8.33
C ILE A 86 0.03 12.81 8.73
N ILE A 87 0.56 14.04 8.68
CA ILE A 87 1.97 14.32 9.01
C ILE A 87 2.27 13.97 10.47
N SER A 88 1.43 14.44 11.41
CA SER A 88 1.63 14.16 12.83
C SER A 88 1.51 12.67 13.15
N SER A 89 0.50 11.98 12.59
CA SER A 89 0.38 10.54 12.73
C SER A 89 1.61 9.81 12.20
N PHE A 90 2.14 10.21 11.03
CA PHE A 90 3.34 9.60 10.49
C PHE A 90 4.53 9.78 11.43
N ILE A 91 4.77 11.01 11.90
CA ILE A 91 5.90 11.34 12.77
C ILE A 91 5.88 10.53 14.07
N ILE A 92 4.72 10.38 14.71
CA ILE A 92 4.63 9.80 16.05
C ILE A 92 4.40 8.28 16.07
N SER A 93 4.07 7.65 14.93
CA SER A 93 3.63 6.23 14.93
C SER A 93 4.30 5.27 13.96
N TYR A 94 5.16 5.75 13.06
CA TYR A 94 5.86 4.87 12.13
C TYR A 94 7.24 4.49 12.66
N ASP A 95 7.40 3.20 13.00
CA ASP A 95 8.66 2.62 13.49
C ASP A 95 9.76 2.59 12.42
N LEU A 96 9.37 2.46 11.14
CA LEU A 96 10.26 2.42 10.00
C LEU A 96 9.62 3.19 8.82
N PRO A 97 10.42 3.78 7.93
CA PRO A 97 9.96 4.29 6.63
C PRO A 97 9.54 3.10 5.75
N ALA A 98 8.38 2.51 6.04
CA ALA A 98 7.80 1.48 5.22
C ALA A 98 7.02 2.14 4.07
N ASP A 99 7.29 1.74 2.84
CA ASP A 99 6.68 2.26 1.60
C ASP A 99 5.14 2.28 1.63
N ILE A 100 4.53 1.41 2.46
CA ILE A 100 3.08 1.34 2.70
C ILE A 100 2.50 2.67 3.20
N SER A 101 3.33 3.53 3.82
CA SER A 101 2.93 4.85 4.31
C SER A 101 2.78 5.91 3.22
N ALA A 102 3.48 5.77 2.08
CA ALA A 102 3.47 6.73 0.98
C ALA A 102 2.07 6.95 0.39
N ARG A 103 1.20 5.94 0.47
CA ARG A 103 -0.20 6.02 0.04
C ARG A 103 -1.01 7.08 0.79
N PHE A 104 -0.61 7.49 1.98
CA PHE A 104 -1.29 8.56 2.72
C PHE A 104 -0.77 9.95 2.32
N PHE A 105 0.48 10.04 1.86
CA PHE A 105 1.06 11.30 1.38
C PHE A 105 0.39 11.80 0.10
N ILE A 106 -0.21 10.91 -0.71
CA ILE A 106 -0.99 11.35 -1.88
C ILE A 106 -2.18 12.24 -1.48
N ASN A 107 -2.79 11.99 -0.32
CA ASN A 107 -3.87 12.83 0.18
C ASN A 107 -3.34 14.21 0.54
N ILE A 108 -2.13 14.31 1.10
CA ILE A 108 -1.47 15.60 1.36
C ILE A 108 -1.32 16.38 0.04
N ILE A 109 -0.84 15.71 -1.03
CA ILE A 109 -0.72 16.31 -2.36
C ILE A 109 -2.06 16.88 -2.83
N CYS A 110 -3.12 16.07 -2.79
CA CYS A 110 -4.45 16.50 -3.20
C CYS A 110 -4.94 17.70 -2.40
N PHE A 111 -4.89 17.67 -1.07
CA PHE A 111 -5.41 18.75 -0.24
C PHE A 111 -4.61 20.04 -0.36
N VAL A 112 -3.29 19.96 -0.50
CA VAL A 112 -2.43 21.13 -0.71
C VAL A 112 -2.70 21.77 -2.08
N VAL A 113 -2.76 20.98 -3.15
CA VAL A 113 -3.03 21.47 -4.51
C VAL A 113 -4.43 22.06 -4.62
N ILE A 114 -5.46 21.36 -4.12
CA ILE A 114 -6.85 21.84 -4.15
C ILE A 114 -6.99 23.16 -3.39
N THR A 115 -6.44 23.23 -2.18
CA THR A 115 -6.50 24.45 -1.36
C THR A 115 -5.74 25.60 -2.03
N SER A 116 -4.62 25.33 -2.68
CA SER A 116 -3.84 26.34 -3.40
C SER A 116 -4.54 26.85 -4.66
N ALA A 117 -5.17 25.95 -5.42
CA ALA A 117 -6.00 26.31 -6.57
C ALA A 117 -7.22 27.15 -6.15
N LEU A 118 -7.86 26.80 -5.03
CA LEU A 118 -8.96 27.58 -4.46
C LEU A 118 -8.46 28.97 -4.00
N GLY A 119 -7.33 29.05 -3.31
CA GLY A 119 -6.69 30.32 -2.92
C GLY A 119 -6.35 31.21 -4.13
N TYR A 120 -5.87 30.62 -5.22
CA TYR A 120 -5.67 31.33 -6.50
C TYR A 120 -6.98 31.85 -7.07
N SER A 121 -8.08 31.09 -7.01
CA SER A 121 -9.38 31.52 -7.56
C SER A 121 -9.88 32.82 -6.92
N PHE A 122 -9.58 33.03 -5.63
CA PHE A 122 -9.96 34.23 -4.88
C PHE A 122 -8.97 35.39 -5.03
N SER A 123 -7.66 35.12 -4.97
CA SER A 123 -6.64 36.18 -4.97
C SER A 123 -6.17 36.59 -6.36
N ARG A 124 -6.29 35.68 -7.34
CA ARG A 124 -5.64 35.77 -8.67
C ARG A 124 -4.14 36.08 -8.60
N ASN A 125 -3.48 35.73 -7.49
CA ASN A 125 -2.07 36.02 -7.28
C ASN A 125 -1.20 35.24 -8.28
N PRO A 126 -0.40 35.91 -9.13
CA PRO A 126 0.41 35.24 -10.15
C PRO A 126 1.47 34.31 -9.58
N LEU A 127 1.93 34.52 -8.33
CA LEU A 127 2.90 33.64 -7.69
C LEU A 127 2.32 32.24 -7.41
N ILE A 128 1.05 32.15 -7.01
CA ILE A 128 0.40 30.84 -6.81
C ILE A 128 0.28 30.11 -8.15
N LEU A 129 -0.12 30.83 -9.20
CA LEU A 129 -0.22 30.28 -10.55
C LEU A 129 1.14 29.77 -11.05
N MET A 130 2.21 30.54 -10.83
CA MET A 130 3.57 30.16 -11.19
C MET A 130 3.99 28.85 -10.50
N VAL A 131 3.75 28.73 -9.20
CA VAL A 131 4.08 27.50 -8.43
C VAL A 131 3.28 26.30 -8.94
N LEU A 132 1.98 26.47 -9.20
CA LEU A 132 1.14 25.41 -9.77
C LEU A 132 1.63 25.00 -11.18
N ALA A 133 1.97 25.96 -12.03
CA ALA A 133 2.48 25.69 -13.37
C ALA A 133 3.83 24.97 -13.33
N LEU A 134 4.75 25.40 -12.47
CA LEU A 134 6.03 24.74 -12.25
C LEU A 134 5.85 23.31 -11.75
N TYR A 135 4.95 23.09 -10.80
CA TYR A 135 4.64 21.75 -10.29
C TYR A 135 4.08 20.81 -11.37
N ILE A 136 3.18 21.30 -12.22
CA ILE A 136 2.64 20.50 -13.33
C ILE A 136 3.75 20.17 -14.33
N ALA A 137 4.59 21.15 -14.68
CA ALA A 137 5.68 20.97 -15.63
C ALA A 137 6.75 20.00 -15.10
N SER A 138 7.16 20.14 -13.84
CA SER A 138 8.14 19.26 -13.20
C SER A 138 7.60 17.83 -13.02
N SER A 139 6.30 17.68 -12.71
CA SER A 139 5.64 16.39 -12.61
C SER A 139 5.57 15.68 -13.96
N ALA A 140 5.18 16.41 -15.02
CA ALA A 140 5.14 15.88 -16.38
C ALA A 140 6.54 15.47 -16.88
N TYR A 141 7.57 16.26 -16.56
CA TYR A 141 8.96 15.92 -16.86
C TYR A 141 9.46 14.70 -16.06
N SER A 142 9.13 14.63 -14.76
CA SER A 142 9.51 13.47 -13.95
C SER A 142 8.86 12.19 -14.48
N TYR A 143 7.60 12.26 -14.91
CA TYR A 143 6.89 11.14 -15.53
C TYR A 143 7.52 10.69 -16.86
N SER A 144 8.08 11.61 -17.66
CA SER A 144 8.71 11.23 -18.93
C SER A 144 10.09 10.59 -18.79
N ILE A 145 10.78 10.85 -17.67
CA ILE A 145 12.14 10.34 -17.41
C ILE A 145 12.14 9.09 -16.53
N ILE A 146 11.25 9.02 -15.53
CA ILE A 146 11.18 7.88 -14.63
C ILE A 146 10.49 6.73 -15.37
N LYS A 147 11.29 5.83 -15.93
CA LYS A 147 10.83 4.68 -16.73
C LYS A 147 10.59 3.41 -15.91
N THR A 148 11.12 3.36 -14.69
CA THR A 148 11.03 2.19 -13.82
C THR A 148 10.40 2.60 -12.49
N PRO A 149 9.54 1.76 -11.91
CA PRO A 149 9.03 2.00 -10.57
C PRO A 149 10.17 1.93 -9.54
N LEU A 150 9.96 2.50 -8.35
CA LEU A 150 10.90 2.37 -7.24
C LEU A 150 11.12 0.90 -6.83
N TYR A 151 10.09 0.07 -7.00
CA TYR A 151 10.15 -1.36 -6.73
C TYR A 151 9.57 -2.11 -7.93
N ASP A 152 10.43 -2.80 -8.68
CA ASP A 152 10.04 -3.56 -9.86
C ASP A 152 9.97 -5.05 -9.54
N GLN A 153 8.75 -5.55 -9.35
CA GLN A 153 8.45 -6.99 -9.20
C GLN A 153 7.92 -7.60 -10.50
N GLU A 154 7.91 -6.87 -11.61
CA GLU A 154 7.24 -7.33 -12.83
C GLU A 154 7.92 -8.61 -13.35
N GLU A 155 9.24 -8.61 -13.47
CA GLU A 155 10.00 -9.78 -13.93
C GLU A 155 9.84 -10.97 -12.97
N GLN A 156 9.98 -10.73 -11.66
CA GLN A 156 9.82 -11.78 -10.64
C GLN A 156 8.41 -12.39 -10.68
N THR A 157 7.38 -11.54 -10.81
CA THR A 157 6.00 -12.00 -10.92
C THR A 157 5.77 -12.77 -12.22
N LYS A 158 6.33 -12.33 -13.35
CA LYS A 158 6.25 -13.07 -14.63
C LYS A 158 6.94 -14.44 -14.55
N ASN A 159 8.07 -14.51 -13.86
CA ASN A 159 8.77 -15.77 -13.60
C ASN A 159 7.91 -16.71 -12.75
N PHE A 160 7.22 -16.17 -11.73
CA PHE A 160 6.30 -16.95 -10.92
C PHE A 160 5.06 -17.40 -11.70
N VAL A 161 4.47 -16.54 -12.53
CA VAL A 161 3.39 -16.91 -13.46
C VAL A 161 3.83 -18.04 -14.40
N THR A 162 5.05 -17.97 -14.94
CA THR A 162 5.59 -19.00 -15.82
C THR A 162 5.80 -20.32 -15.07
N PHE A 163 6.29 -20.26 -13.84
CA PHE A 163 6.41 -21.41 -12.96
C PHE A 163 5.05 -22.08 -12.70
N LEU A 164 4.04 -21.31 -12.31
CA LEU A 164 2.68 -21.83 -12.06
C LEU A 164 2.08 -22.47 -13.31
N LYS A 165 2.21 -21.84 -14.48
CA LYS A 165 1.77 -22.42 -15.77
C LYS A 165 2.48 -23.73 -16.09
N LYS A 166 3.80 -23.81 -15.89
CA LYS A 166 4.59 -25.03 -16.12
C LYS A 166 4.11 -26.20 -15.26
N HIS A 167 3.59 -25.93 -14.07
CA HIS A 167 3.08 -26.94 -13.13
C HIS A 167 1.54 -27.11 -13.18
N ASN A 168 0.87 -26.53 -14.19
CA ASN A 168 -0.59 -26.57 -14.38
C ASN A 168 -1.37 -26.04 -13.16
N LEU A 169 -0.86 -24.98 -12.52
CA LEU A 169 -1.48 -24.33 -11.36
C LEU A 169 -2.19 -23.05 -11.80
N HIS A 170 -3.52 -23.09 -11.78
CA HIS A 170 -4.40 -21.99 -12.21
C HIS A 170 -5.20 -21.35 -11.08
N PHE A 171 -5.29 -22.01 -9.93
CA PHE A 171 -6.04 -21.53 -8.78
C PHE A 171 -5.33 -21.88 -7.48
N GLY A 172 -5.28 -20.94 -6.55
CA GLY A 172 -4.70 -21.19 -5.23
C GLY A 172 -4.97 -20.08 -4.23
N TYR A 173 -4.31 -20.20 -3.10
CA TYR A 173 -4.39 -19.27 -1.97
C TYR A 173 -3.00 -18.82 -1.57
N GLY A 174 -2.86 -17.59 -1.08
CA GLY A 174 -1.55 -17.08 -0.68
C GLY A 174 -1.61 -15.79 0.12
N ASP A 175 -0.43 -15.35 0.58
CA ASP A 175 -0.31 -14.07 1.25
C ASP A 175 -0.57 -12.91 0.28
N TYR A 176 -1.34 -11.93 0.71
CA TYR A 176 -1.74 -10.79 -0.13
C TYR A 176 -0.56 -9.97 -0.65
N TRP A 177 0.47 -9.78 0.17
CA TRP A 177 1.62 -8.94 -0.16
C TRP A 177 2.65 -9.69 -1.01
N LYS A 178 2.63 -11.03 -0.99
CA LYS A 178 3.59 -11.86 -1.73
C LYS A 178 2.97 -12.48 -2.98
N TYR A 179 3.02 -11.72 -4.07
CA TYR A 179 2.60 -12.10 -5.43
C TYR A 179 1.11 -12.33 -5.71
N SER A 180 0.25 -12.54 -4.71
CA SER A 180 -1.16 -12.87 -4.96
C SER A 180 -1.88 -11.87 -5.87
N ASN A 181 -1.77 -10.57 -5.59
CA ASN A 181 -2.40 -9.55 -6.43
C ASN A 181 -1.68 -9.32 -7.76
N SER A 182 -0.34 -9.33 -7.76
CA SER A 182 0.44 -9.07 -8.97
C SER A 182 0.30 -10.21 -9.98
N VAL A 183 0.20 -11.47 -9.53
CA VAL A 183 -0.10 -12.63 -10.39
C VAL A 183 -1.50 -12.53 -10.99
N ASN A 184 -2.52 -12.20 -10.19
CA ASN A 184 -3.88 -12.03 -10.71
C ASN A 184 -3.93 -11.00 -11.83
N TRP A 185 -3.21 -9.89 -11.65
CA TRP A 185 -3.11 -8.82 -12.64
C TRP A 185 -2.28 -9.21 -13.87
N LEU A 186 -1.03 -9.62 -13.68
CA LEU A 186 -0.07 -9.88 -14.77
C LEU A 186 -0.36 -11.18 -15.55
N SER A 187 -1.13 -12.11 -14.97
CA SER A 187 -1.66 -13.26 -15.70
C SER A 187 -2.94 -12.96 -16.48
N SER A 188 -3.46 -11.73 -16.40
CA SER A 188 -4.76 -11.33 -16.96
C SER A 188 -5.90 -12.26 -16.53
N GLY A 189 -5.87 -12.72 -15.27
CA GLY A 189 -6.86 -13.62 -14.69
C GLY A 189 -6.73 -15.10 -15.10
N SER A 190 -5.74 -15.48 -15.91
CA SER A 190 -5.50 -16.90 -16.27
C SER A 190 -4.97 -17.74 -15.09
N ILE A 191 -4.46 -17.07 -14.06
CA ILE A 191 -4.17 -17.66 -12.75
C ILE A 191 -4.84 -16.78 -11.70
N HIS A 192 -5.56 -17.42 -10.78
CA HIS A 192 -6.17 -16.75 -9.65
C HIS A 192 -5.58 -17.23 -8.33
N ILE A 193 -4.99 -16.32 -7.56
CA ILE A 193 -4.56 -16.53 -6.19
C ILE A 193 -5.47 -15.71 -5.29
N SER A 194 -6.30 -16.39 -4.51
CA SER A 194 -7.15 -15.79 -3.48
C SER A 194 -6.29 -15.39 -2.28
N PRO A 195 -6.20 -14.09 -1.93
CA PRO A 195 -5.43 -13.69 -0.76
C PRO A 195 -6.13 -14.11 0.53
N VAL A 196 -5.42 -14.83 1.38
CA VAL A 196 -5.90 -15.35 2.67
C VAL A 196 -5.16 -14.71 3.84
N ILE A 197 -5.71 -14.83 5.04
CA ILE A 197 -5.07 -14.42 6.28
C ILE A 197 -4.47 -15.66 6.94
N PHE A 198 -3.18 -15.61 7.25
CA PHE A 198 -2.53 -16.57 8.14
C PHE A 198 -2.58 -16.00 9.56
N ASP A 199 -3.12 -16.75 10.51
CA ASP A 199 -3.08 -16.36 11.92
C ASP A 199 -1.63 -16.25 12.39
N GLU A 200 -1.28 -15.18 13.09
CA GLU A 200 0.10 -14.95 13.54
C GLU A 200 0.50 -15.86 14.72
N SER A 201 -0.47 -16.44 15.43
CA SER A 201 -0.24 -17.23 16.64
C SER A 201 -0.14 -18.73 16.38
N ASP A 202 -0.97 -19.28 15.49
CA ASP A 202 -1.01 -20.72 15.19
C ASP A 202 -0.86 -21.05 13.69
N TYR A 203 -0.70 -20.04 12.84
CA TYR A 203 -0.56 -20.15 11.38
C TYR A 203 -1.72 -20.82 10.65
N HIS A 204 -2.89 -20.91 11.29
CA HIS A 204 -4.12 -21.35 10.63
C HIS A 204 -4.47 -20.41 9.47
N ILE A 205 -4.84 -20.98 8.32
CA ILE A 205 -5.30 -20.22 7.16
C ILE A 205 -6.79 -19.96 7.30
N GLN A 206 -7.19 -18.68 7.33
CA GLN A 206 -8.59 -18.29 7.37
C GLN A 206 -9.13 -18.16 5.94
N PHE A 207 -9.77 -19.22 5.44
CA PHE A 207 -10.28 -19.27 4.06
C PHE A 207 -11.60 -18.52 3.88
N ASP A 208 -12.38 -18.39 4.96
CA ASP A 208 -13.69 -17.71 4.97
C ASP A 208 -13.59 -16.22 5.35
N ASN A 209 -12.43 -15.79 5.86
CA ASN A 209 -12.22 -14.42 6.29
C ASN A 209 -11.72 -13.54 5.14
N VAL A 210 -12.57 -12.62 4.71
CA VAL A 210 -12.25 -11.66 3.65
C VAL A 210 -11.24 -10.66 4.17
N ARG A 211 -10.03 -10.73 3.62
CA ARG A 211 -9.01 -9.72 3.86
C ARG A 211 -9.48 -8.34 3.36
N VAL A 212 -9.24 -7.30 4.14
CA VAL A 212 -9.49 -5.93 3.69
C VAL A 212 -8.68 -5.67 2.41
N GLN A 213 -9.28 -4.95 1.46
CA GLN A 213 -8.74 -4.67 0.13
C GLN A 213 -8.81 -5.83 -0.89
N THR A 214 -9.56 -6.90 -0.60
CA THR A 214 -9.89 -7.97 -1.57
C THR A 214 -11.40 -8.03 -1.84
N MET A 215 -11.81 -8.89 -2.78
CA MET A 215 -13.23 -9.08 -3.10
C MET A 215 -13.81 -10.25 -2.30
N LYS A 216 -14.90 -9.99 -1.57
CA LYS A 216 -15.67 -11.02 -0.84
C LYS A 216 -16.17 -12.14 -1.77
N SER A 217 -16.43 -11.84 -3.03
CA SER A 217 -16.91 -12.81 -4.02
C SER A 217 -15.90 -13.92 -4.34
N TRP A 218 -14.62 -13.76 -4.03
CA TRP A 218 -13.59 -14.77 -4.28
C TRP A 218 -13.55 -15.88 -3.21
N LEU A 219 -14.16 -15.64 -2.05
CA LEU A 219 -14.18 -16.58 -0.92
C LEU A 219 -15.60 -17.06 -0.64
N THR A 220 -16.39 -17.29 -1.68
CA THR A 220 -17.72 -17.91 -1.58
C THR A 220 -17.68 -19.36 -2.00
N GLU A 221 -18.52 -20.20 -1.40
CA GLU A 221 -18.65 -21.60 -1.83
C GLU A 221 -18.96 -21.72 -3.33
N SER A 222 -19.79 -20.82 -3.87
CA SER A 222 -20.14 -20.81 -5.29
C SER A 222 -18.92 -20.61 -6.19
N TYR A 223 -17.99 -19.75 -5.78
CA TYR A 223 -16.78 -19.46 -6.54
C TYR A 223 -15.76 -20.59 -6.41
N VAL A 224 -15.61 -21.18 -5.22
CA VAL A 224 -14.72 -22.33 -5.02
C VAL A 224 -15.26 -23.59 -5.71
N LYS A 225 -16.58 -23.78 -5.79
CA LYS A 225 -17.18 -24.91 -6.53
C LYS A 225 -16.90 -24.85 -8.03
N THR A 226 -16.72 -23.66 -8.61
CA THR A 226 -16.40 -23.49 -10.03
C THR A 226 -14.89 -23.43 -10.29
N SER A 227 -14.05 -23.45 -9.27
CA SER A 227 -12.60 -23.44 -9.44
C SER A 227 -12.03 -24.82 -9.80
N PRO A 228 -10.83 -24.87 -10.41
CA PRO A 228 -10.14 -26.12 -10.74
C PRO A 228 -9.95 -27.03 -9.52
N ASP A 229 -9.96 -28.35 -9.75
CA ASP A 229 -9.70 -29.33 -8.68
C ASP A 229 -8.24 -29.29 -8.20
N ARG A 230 -7.28 -29.05 -9.11
CA ARG A 230 -5.88 -28.90 -8.74
C ARG A 230 -5.63 -27.49 -8.22
N GLN A 231 -5.40 -27.38 -6.91
CA GLN A 231 -5.24 -26.12 -6.19
C GLN A 231 -3.91 -26.08 -5.46
N PHE A 232 -3.47 -24.88 -5.08
CA PHE A 232 -2.26 -24.73 -4.26
C PHE A 232 -2.42 -23.72 -3.14
N VAL A 233 -1.57 -23.83 -2.12
CA VAL A 233 -1.34 -22.81 -1.10
C VAL A 233 0.11 -22.35 -1.22
N ALA A 234 0.32 -21.07 -1.53
CA ALA A 234 1.62 -20.43 -1.57
C ALA A 234 1.99 -19.88 -0.18
N ILE A 235 3.04 -20.44 0.40
CA ILE A 235 3.48 -20.20 1.76
C ILE A 235 4.80 -19.42 1.69
N PRO A 236 4.87 -18.19 2.24
CA PRO A 236 6.12 -17.47 2.37
C PRO A 236 7.09 -18.23 3.27
N GLY A 237 8.31 -18.49 2.79
CA GLY A 237 9.44 -18.88 3.61
C GLY A 237 9.75 -17.81 4.65
N ILE A 238 10.08 -18.23 5.87
CA ILE A 238 10.51 -17.32 6.94
C ILE A 238 12.03 -17.39 7.02
N GLU A 239 12.69 -16.25 7.24
CA GLU A 239 14.15 -16.13 7.39
C GLU A 239 14.73 -16.88 8.61
N SER A 240 13.91 -17.59 9.41
CA SER A 240 14.38 -18.46 10.49
C SER A 240 13.81 -19.88 10.40
N GLU A 241 14.70 -20.88 10.43
CA GLU A 241 14.37 -22.30 10.26
C GLU A 241 13.36 -22.83 11.30
N ALA A 242 13.36 -22.29 12.52
CA ALA A 242 12.48 -22.76 13.60
C ALA A 242 11.00 -22.37 13.41
N SER A 243 10.72 -21.23 12.79
CA SER A 243 9.35 -20.75 12.55
C SER A 243 8.77 -21.24 11.21
N ALA A 244 9.62 -21.52 10.23
CA ALA A 244 9.20 -22.06 8.94
C ALA A 244 8.54 -23.46 9.09
N ASN A 245 9.10 -24.30 9.98
CA ASN A 245 8.57 -25.64 10.24
C ASN A 245 7.20 -25.59 10.92
N SER A 246 6.97 -24.69 11.89
CA SER A 246 5.68 -24.60 12.58
C SER A 246 4.54 -24.13 11.68
N ARG A 247 4.80 -23.23 10.72
CA ARG A 247 3.80 -22.84 9.71
C ARG A 247 3.47 -23.97 8.74
N ILE A 248 4.49 -24.68 8.27
CA ILE A 248 4.32 -25.85 7.40
C ILE A 248 3.48 -26.93 8.11
N ASP A 249 3.80 -27.22 9.37
CA ASP A 249 3.11 -28.23 10.15
C ASP A 249 1.66 -27.83 10.47
N ALA A 250 1.41 -26.55 10.76
CA ALA A 250 0.06 -26.03 10.96
C ALA A 250 -0.82 -26.20 9.71
N ILE A 251 -0.28 -25.89 8.52
CA ILE A 251 -1.00 -26.03 7.25
C ILE A 251 -1.26 -27.51 6.95
N ARG A 252 -0.28 -28.40 7.19
CA ARG A 252 -0.47 -29.85 7.05
C ARG A 252 -1.51 -30.39 8.04
N LYS A 253 -1.58 -29.84 9.25
CA LYS A 253 -2.59 -30.22 10.24
C LYS A 253 -3.99 -29.78 9.81
N GLN A 254 -4.12 -28.63 9.14
CA GLN A 254 -5.40 -28.10 8.67
C GLN A 254 -5.88 -28.79 7.39
N LEU A 255 -5.01 -28.92 6.38
CA LEU A 255 -5.37 -29.37 5.03
C LEU A 255 -4.99 -30.82 4.72
N GLY A 256 -4.22 -31.46 5.60
CA GLY A 256 -3.58 -32.74 5.32
C GLY A 256 -2.27 -32.58 4.54
N ASN A 257 -1.67 -33.74 4.23
CA ASN A 257 -0.44 -33.78 3.44
C ASN A 257 -0.70 -33.33 1.99
N PRO A 258 0.16 -32.48 1.41
CA PRO A 258 0.03 -32.10 0.01
C PRO A 258 0.36 -33.29 -0.90
N ASP A 259 -0.29 -33.33 -2.06
CA ASP A 259 0.04 -34.29 -3.13
C ASP A 259 1.40 -33.98 -3.77
N GLU A 260 1.78 -32.70 -3.81
CA GLU A 260 3.07 -32.25 -4.33
C GLU A 260 3.54 -31.00 -3.57
N THR A 261 4.84 -30.93 -3.29
CA THR A 261 5.49 -29.73 -2.74
C THR A 261 6.43 -29.15 -3.78
N LEU A 262 6.18 -27.90 -4.14
CA LEU A 262 6.94 -27.15 -5.13
C LEU A 262 7.65 -25.98 -4.45
N ILE A 263 8.87 -25.66 -4.88
CA ILE A 263 9.63 -24.52 -4.35
C ILE A 263 9.86 -23.52 -5.47
N PHE A 264 9.52 -22.26 -5.21
CA PHE A 264 9.84 -21.14 -6.07
C PHE A 264 10.52 -20.05 -5.22
N GLN A 265 11.83 -19.90 -5.35
CA GLN A 265 12.62 -18.96 -4.56
C GLN A 265 12.36 -19.17 -3.04
N ASP A 266 11.79 -18.17 -2.38
CA ASP A 266 11.43 -18.15 -0.97
C ASP A 266 9.94 -18.47 -0.73
N LEU A 267 9.30 -19.17 -1.67
CA LEU A 267 7.93 -19.70 -1.55
C LEU A 267 7.95 -21.22 -1.57
N THR A 268 7.20 -21.80 -0.63
CA THR A 268 6.79 -23.20 -0.65
C THR A 268 5.35 -23.28 -1.12
N LEU A 269 5.09 -24.04 -2.17
CA LEU A 269 3.74 -24.29 -2.68
C LEU A 269 3.33 -25.71 -2.32
N PHE A 270 2.27 -25.81 -1.53
CA PHE A 270 1.59 -27.08 -1.27
C PHE A 270 0.47 -27.25 -2.28
N VAL A 271 0.57 -28.28 -3.10
CA VAL A 271 -0.38 -28.58 -4.17
C VAL A 271 -1.26 -29.74 -3.75
N TYR A 272 -2.55 -29.58 -4.02
CA TYR A 272 -3.61 -30.55 -3.73
C TYR A 272 -4.35 -30.86 -5.01
N ASN A 273 -4.57 -32.14 -5.30
CA ASN A 273 -5.36 -32.65 -6.42
C ASN A 273 -6.85 -32.75 -6.05
N HIS A 274 -7.29 -31.88 -5.16
CA HIS A 274 -8.67 -31.71 -4.78
C HIS A 274 -8.93 -30.25 -4.39
N ARG A 275 -10.19 -29.84 -4.46
CA ARG A 275 -10.59 -28.51 -4.00
C ARG A 275 -10.32 -28.37 -2.50
N ILE A 276 -9.73 -27.26 -2.10
CA ILE A 276 -9.56 -26.88 -0.71
C ILE A 276 -10.89 -26.28 -0.23
N PRO A 277 -11.54 -26.85 0.79
CA PRO A 277 -12.80 -26.33 1.30
C PRO A 277 -12.59 -25.01 2.04
N LEU A 278 -13.58 -24.11 1.95
CA LEU A 278 -13.65 -22.95 2.84
C LEU A 278 -14.06 -23.47 4.23
N GLN A 279 -13.12 -23.51 5.17
CA GLN A 279 -13.34 -23.91 6.57
C GLN A 279 -12.79 -22.84 7.50
#